data_AF-A0A4Q6EUJ0-F1
#
_entry.id   AF-A0A4Q6EUJ0-F1
#
_cell.length_a   1.000
_cell.length_b   1.000
_cell.length_c   1.000
_cell.angle_alpha   90.00
_cell.angle_beta   90.00
_cell.angle_gamma   90.00
#
_symmetry.space_group_name_H-M   'P 1'
#
loop_
_entity.id
_entity.type
_entity.pdbx_description
1 polymer ?
#
loop_
_entity_poly.entity_id
_entity_poly.type
_entity_poly.pdbx_seq_one_letter_code
_entity_poly.pdbx_strand_id
1 'polypeptide(L)'
;MTQPNSATSKLYPALGAALLFAGGLAAFTTLYMGVATFAYALMILGMVWRRRARETHRQLMFSGMGIDLSLVLLLELQRSATATAFGFKLGPWQMAHVGASTLAVALYLPMIYVGMKLMEKETAGTRKLHRRLGYTTFFFRSLGFVLMFSLLWKAA
;
A
#
# COMPACT_ATOMS: atom_id res chain seq x y z
N MET A 1 5.90 -23.27 -26.90
CA MET A 1 4.83 -22.81 -25.99
C MET A 1 5.13 -23.33 -24.60
N THR A 2 5.71 -22.50 -23.73
CA THR A 2 6.00 -22.87 -22.33
C THR A 2 4.70 -22.80 -21.54
N GLN A 3 4.29 -23.92 -20.94
CA GLN A 3 3.13 -24.01 -20.06
C GLN A 3 3.23 -22.92 -18.98
N PRO A 4 2.19 -22.09 -18.76
CA PRO A 4 2.22 -21.07 -17.72
C PRO A 4 2.42 -21.74 -16.36
N ASN A 5 3.47 -21.30 -15.66
CA ASN A 5 3.84 -21.80 -14.34
C ASN A 5 2.62 -21.73 -13.41
N SER A 6 2.25 -22.81 -12.72
CA SER A 6 0.99 -22.94 -11.96
C SER A 6 0.77 -21.85 -10.88
N ALA A 7 1.83 -21.12 -10.52
CA ALA A 7 1.78 -19.97 -9.63
C ALA A 7 1.21 -18.69 -10.26
N THR A 8 1.35 -18.49 -11.59
CA THR A 8 0.83 -17.30 -12.29
C THR A 8 -0.64 -17.45 -12.67
N SER A 9 -1.12 -18.67 -12.92
CA SER A 9 -2.53 -18.91 -13.25
C SER A 9 -3.49 -18.51 -12.12
N LYS A 10 -3.05 -18.59 -10.85
CA LYS A 10 -3.83 -18.13 -9.68
C LYS A 10 -3.67 -16.63 -9.40
N LEU A 11 -2.68 -15.96 -9.99
CA LEU A 11 -2.44 -14.54 -9.75
C LEU A 11 -3.47 -13.66 -10.48
N TYR A 12 -3.71 -13.92 -11.77
CA TYR A 12 -4.66 -13.15 -12.57
C TYR A 12 -6.09 -13.10 -12.01
N PRO A 13 -6.71 -14.22 -11.58
CA PRO A 13 -8.03 -14.14 -10.95
C PRO A 13 -8.01 -13.37 -9.63
N ALA A 14 -6.91 -13.44 -8.87
CA ALA A 14 -6.76 -12.67 -7.63
C ALA A 14 -6.64 -11.16 -7.91
N LEU A 15 -5.91 -10.77 -8.96
CA LEU A 15 -5.82 -9.39 -9.42
C LEU A 15 -7.17 -8.88 -9.95
N GLY A 16 -7.89 -9.71 -10.71
CA GLY A 16 -9.25 -9.40 -11.17
C GLY A 16 -10.21 -9.17 -10.00
N ALA A 17 -10.19 -10.04 -8.99
CA ALA A 17 -10.99 -9.88 -7.78
C ALA A 17 -10.60 -8.61 -6.99
N ALA A 18 -9.31 -8.32 -6.86
CA ALA A 18 -8.82 -7.10 -6.21
C ALA A 18 -9.31 -5.84 -6.94
N LEU A 19 -9.27 -5.84 -8.27
CA LEU A 19 -9.72 -4.71 -9.10
C LEU A 19 -11.24 -4.52 -8.99
N LEU A 20 -12.01 -5.61 -9.09
CA LEU A 20 -13.46 -5.58 -8.94
C LEU A 20 -13.88 -5.08 -7.56
N PHE A 21 -13.23 -5.57 -6.50
CA PHE A 21 -13.51 -5.11 -5.14
C PHE A 21 -13.18 -3.63 -4.95
N ALA A 22 -12.01 -3.19 -5.44
CA ALA A 22 -11.62 -1.79 -5.39
C ALA A 22 -12.55 -0.88 -6.21
N GLY A 23 -12.98 -1.32 -7.40
CA GLY A 23 -13.95 -0.61 -8.23
C GLY A 23 -15.33 -0.52 -7.58
N GLY A 24 -15.79 -1.61 -6.96
CA GLY A 24 -17.00 -1.61 -6.15
C GLY A 24 -16.92 -0.60 -5.00
N LEU A 25 -15.82 -0.62 -4.23
CA LEU A 25 -15.63 0.35 -3.15
C LEU A 25 -15.63 1.80 -3.67
N ALA A 26 -14.97 2.06 -4.82
CA ALA A 26 -14.95 3.38 -5.44
C ALA A 26 -16.35 3.88 -5.80
N ALA A 27 -17.23 2.99 -6.27
CA ALA A 27 -18.61 3.32 -6.63
C ALA A 27 -19.49 3.72 -5.43
N PHE A 28 -19.19 3.21 -4.24
CA PHE A 28 -19.94 3.52 -3.00
C PHE A 28 -19.27 4.57 -2.11
N THR A 29 -18.02 4.98 -2.41
CA THR A 29 -17.26 5.91 -1.57
C THR A 29 -16.63 7.02 -2.41
N THR A 30 -15.31 7.00 -2.60
CA THR A 30 -14.58 7.95 -3.43
C THR A 30 -13.60 7.20 -4.31
N LEU A 31 -13.24 7.79 -5.46
CA LEU A 31 -12.23 7.24 -6.35
C LEU A 31 -10.89 7.01 -5.62
N TYR A 32 -10.49 7.93 -4.73
CA TYR A 32 -9.26 7.82 -3.95
C TYR A 32 -9.25 6.61 -3.01
N MET A 33 -10.36 6.32 -2.34
CA MET A 33 -10.48 5.13 -1.48
C MET A 33 -10.43 3.83 -2.30
N GLY A 34 -11.02 3.82 -3.50
CA GLY A 34 -10.89 2.70 -4.44
C GLY A 34 -9.43 2.44 -4.85
N VAL A 35 -8.72 3.48 -5.28
CA VAL A 35 -7.30 3.39 -5.66
C VAL A 35 -6.43 2.94 -4.49
N ALA A 36 -6.65 3.49 -3.28
CA ALA A 36 -5.95 3.08 -2.06
C ALA A 36 -6.18 1.59 -1.74
N THR A 37 -7.42 1.12 -1.93
CA THR A 37 -7.80 -0.29 -1.73
C THR A 37 -7.12 -1.20 -2.72
N PHE A 38 -7.07 -0.81 -3.99
CA PHE A 38 -6.35 -1.57 -5.00
C PHE A 38 -4.85 -1.66 -4.68
N ALA A 39 -4.22 -0.54 -4.33
CA ALA A 39 -2.83 -0.50 -3.90
C ALA A 39 -2.56 -1.42 -2.69
N TYR A 40 -3.44 -1.39 -1.69
CA TYR A 40 -3.35 -2.26 -0.53
C TYR A 40 -3.51 -3.75 -0.89
N ALA A 41 -4.44 -4.08 -1.78
CA ALA A 41 -4.63 -5.43 -2.28
C ALA A 41 -3.37 -5.96 -3.01
N LEU A 42 -2.72 -5.13 -3.82
CA LEU A 42 -1.44 -5.50 -4.46
C LEU A 42 -0.37 -5.83 -3.42
N MET A 43 -0.26 -5.04 -2.33
CA MET A 43 0.68 -5.32 -1.25
C MET A 43 0.37 -6.63 -0.50
N ILE A 44 -0.92 -6.93 -0.25
CA ILE A 44 -1.34 -8.22 0.32
C ILE A 44 -0.94 -9.37 -0.61
N LEU A 45 -1.27 -9.28 -1.90
CA LEU A 45 -0.92 -10.31 -2.88
C LEU A 45 0.60 -10.48 -2.97
N GLY A 46 1.36 -9.37 -2.96
CA GLY A 46 2.81 -9.39 -2.89
C GLY A 46 3.32 -10.18 -1.68
N MET A 47 2.74 -9.95 -0.50
CA MET A 47 3.10 -10.68 0.73
C MET A 47 2.77 -12.17 0.65
N VAL A 48 1.65 -12.55 0.05
CA VAL A 48 1.23 -13.95 -0.12
C VAL A 48 2.15 -14.69 -1.10
N TRP A 49 2.53 -14.05 -2.22
CA TRP A 49 3.37 -14.69 -3.24
C TRP A 49 4.87 -14.67 -2.94
N ARG A 50 5.33 -14.02 -1.86
CA ARG A 50 6.76 -13.86 -1.51
C ARG A 50 7.59 -15.14 -1.51
N ARG A 51 6.99 -16.28 -1.13
CA ARG A 51 7.68 -17.59 -1.09
C ARG A 51 7.63 -18.36 -2.40
N ARG A 52 6.61 -18.08 -3.24
CA ARG A 52 6.35 -18.81 -4.49
C ARG A 52 7.10 -18.19 -5.66
N ALA A 53 7.06 -16.86 -5.76
CA ALA A 53 7.65 -16.13 -6.86
C ALA A 53 8.18 -14.78 -6.34
N ARG A 54 9.49 -14.72 -6.10
CA ARG A 54 10.16 -13.50 -5.61
C ARG A 54 10.00 -12.33 -6.58
N GLU A 55 10.03 -12.62 -7.88
CA GLU A 55 9.81 -11.62 -8.92
C GLU A 55 8.41 -11.01 -8.83
N THR A 56 7.38 -11.86 -8.74
CA THR A 56 6.00 -11.41 -8.58
C THR A 56 5.82 -10.60 -7.29
N HIS A 57 6.42 -11.03 -6.18
CA HIS A 57 6.41 -10.26 -4.94
C HIS A 57 7.01 -8.86 -5.14
N ARG A 58 8.16 -8.76 -5.80
CA ARG A 58 8.80 -7.48 -6.10
C ARG A 58 7.89 -6.59 -6.94
N GLN A 59 7.38 -7.10 -8.06
CA GLN A 59 6.51 -6.35 -8.96
C GLN A 59 5.26 -5.85 -8.24
N LEU A 60 4.55 -6.72 -7.52
CA LEU A 60 3.34 -6.35 -6.77
C LEU A 60 3.62 -5.33 -5.66
N MET A 61 4.72 -5.49 -4.92
CA MET A 61 5.10 -4.54 -3.87
C MET A 61 5.47 -3.18 -4.45
N PHE A 62 6.30 -3.11 -5.49
CA PHE A 62 6.65 -1.85 -6.13
C PHE A 62 5.44 -1.16 -6.76
N SER A 63 4.56 -1.91 -7.45
CA SER A 63 3.33 -1.35 -7.99
C SER A 63 2.40 -0.83 -6.90
N GLY A 64 2.15 -1.62 -5.85
CA GLY A 64 1.30 -1.22 -4.72
C GLY A 64 1.83 0.00 -3.97
N MET A 65 3.12 0.00 -3.62
CA MET A 65 3.77 1.14 -2.95
C MET A 65 3.86 2.37 -3.86
N GLY A 66 4.09 2.18 -5.15
CA GLY A 66 4.13 3.27 -6.13
C GLY A 66 2.79 3.97 -6.26
N ILE A 67 1.69 3.21 -6.46
CA ILE A 67 0.34 3.76 -6.49
C ILE A 67 0.02 4.48 -5.19
N ASP A 68 0.37 3.88 -4.05
CA ASP A 68 0.10 4.46 -2.74
C ASP A 68 0.85 5.79 -2.51
N LEU A 69 2.15 5.83 -2.84
CA LEU A 69 2.96 7.05 -2.75
C LEU A 69 2.41 8.14 -3.66
N SER A 70 2.07 7.81 -4.92
CA SER A 70 1.46 8.77 -5.85
C SER A 70 0.15 9.32 -5.31
N LEU A 71 -0.69 8.48 -4.70
CA LEU A 71 -1.94 8.91 -4.10
C LEU A 71 -1.72 9.88 -2.93
N VAL A 72 -0.79 9.56 -2.02
CA VAL A 72 -0.47 10.42 -0.88
C VAL A 72 0.07 11.78 -1.34
N LEU A 73 0.99 11.79 -2.31
CA LEU A 73 1.52 13.04 -2.87
C LEU A 73 0.43 13.89 -3.52
N LEU A 74 -0.46 13.27 -4.30
CA LEU A 74 -1.58 13.97 -4.93
C LEU A 74 -2.51 14.62 -3.89
N LEU A 75 -2.89 13.86 -2.85
CA LEU A 75 -3.78 14.34 -1.80
C LEU A 75 -3.13 15.43 -0.95
N GLU A 76 -1.82 15.34 -0.68
CA GLU A 76 -1.10 16.36 0.07
C GLU A 76 -1.02 17.68 -0.69
N LEU A 77 -0.78 17.64 -2.01
CA LEU A 77 -0.82 18.83 -2.87
C LEU A 77 -2.20 19.50 -2.85
N GLN A 78 -3.27 18.72 -2.96
CA GLN A 78 -4.65 19.22 -2.86
C GLN A 78 -4.95 19.79 -1.47
N ARG A 79 -4.45 19.13 -0.42
CA ARG A 79 -4.62 19.57 0.97
C ARG A 79 -3.92 20.88 1.25
N SER A 80 -2.68 21.05 0.80
CA SER A 80 -1.93 22.28 0.98
C SER A 80 -2.64 23.47 0.31
N ALA A 81 -3.22 23.25 -0.88
CA ALA A 81 -4.00 24.27 -1.57
C ALA A 81 -5.28 24.65 -0.81
N THR A 82 -6.00 23.66 -0.25
CA THR A 82 -7.27 23.88 0.46
C THR A 82 -7.08 24.42 1.89
N ALA A 83 -6.07 23.97 2.61
CA ALA A 83 -5.79 24.40 3.99
C ALA A 83 -5.44 25.89 4.05
N THR A 84 -4.69 26.38 3.06
CA THR A 84 -4.37 27.80 2.88
C THR A 84 -5.63 28.66 2.67
N ALA A 85 -6.71 28.07 2.15
CA ALA A 85 -7.95 28.78 1.84
C ALA A 85 -9.02 28.69 2.94
N PHE A 86 -9.10 27.59 3.72
CA PHE A 86 -10.28 27.31 4.56
C PHE A 86 -10.03 26.81 6.00
N GLY A 87 -8.78 26.62 6.44
CA GLY A 87 -8.49 26.29 7.86
C GLY A 87 -9.11 24.96 8.35
N PHE A 88 -8.62 23.84 7.84
CA PHE A 88 -9.18 22.50 8.10
C PHE A 88 -8.76 21.94 9.47
N LYS A 89 -9.72 21.43 10.28
CA LYS A 89 -9.46 20.69 11.53
C LYS A 89 -9.83 19.21 11.35
N LEU A 90 -8.95 18.31 11.81
CA LEU A 90 -9.17 16.86 11.77
C LEU A 90 -9.58 16.33 13.15
N GLY A 91 -10.48 15.35 13.16
CA GLY A 91 -10.76 14.56 14.35
C GLY A 91 -9.61 13.59 14.72
N PRO A 92 -9.57 13.04 15.94
CA PRO A 92 -8.50 12.16 16.41
C PRO A 92 -8.26 10.93 15.51
N TRP A 93 -9.32 10.27 15.03
CA TRP A 93 -9.22 9.10 14.16
C TRP A 93 -8.64 9.42 12.78
N GLN A 94 -8.97 10.60 12.25
CA GLN A 94 -8.45 11.08 10.98
C GLN A 94 -6.98 11.47 11.12
N MET A 95 -6.60 12.08 12.25
CA MET A 95 -5.18 12.31 12.57
C MET A 95 -4.41 11.01 12.71
N ALA A 96 -4.99 9.99 13.35
CA ALA A 96 -4.38 8.67 13.45
C ALA A 96 -4.21 8.00 12.07
N HIS A 97 -5.20 8.11 11.18
CA HIS A 97 -5.08 7.67 9.78
C HIS A 97 -3.90 8.34 9.07
N VAL A 98 -3.81 9.68 9.15
CA VAL A 98 -2.74 10.46 8.53
C VAL A 98 -1.39 10.04 9.11
N GLY A 99 -1.26 9.98 10.45
CA GLY A 99 -0.02 9.58 11.11
C GLY A 99 0.45 8.18 10.73
N ALA A 100 -0.46 7.19 10.73
CA ALA A 100 -0.14 5.82 10.33
C ALA A 100 0.29 5.74 8.85
N SER A 101 -0.40 6.47 7.98
CA SER A 101 -0.10 6.49 6.53
C SER A 101 1.23 7.18 6.23
N THR A 102 1.50 8.32 6.86
CA THR A 102 2.78 9.02 6.75
C THR A 102 3.94 8.16 7.23
N LEU A 103 3.78 7.47 8.35
CA LEU A 103 4.81 6.57 8.86
C LEU A 103 5.03 5.37 7.94
N ALA A 104 3.97 4.78 7.37
CA ALA A 104 4.08 3.71 6.39
C ALA A 104 4.88 4.15 5.15
N VAL A 105 4.56 5.33 4.60
CA VAL A 105 5.27 5.90 3.44
C VAL A 105 6.71 6.22 3.76
N ALA A 106 7.00 6.83 4.92
CA ALA A 106 8.36 7.09 5.36
C ALA A 106 9.19 5.79 5.44
N LEU A 107 8.55 4.70 5.86
CA LEU A 107 9.18 3.37 5.91
C LEU A 107 9.31 2.69 4.54
N TYR A 108 8.66 3.16 3.46
CA TYR A 108 8.86 2.61 2.11
C TYR A 108 10.30 2.80 1.64
N LEU A 109 10.92 3.96 1.91
CA LEU A 109 12.30 4.22 1.49
C LEU A 109 13.32 3.22 2.06
N PRO A 110 13.45 3.04 3.39
CA PRO A 110 14.37 2.04 3.94
C PRO A 110 13.96 0.61 3.53
N MET A 111 12.66 0.34 3.35
CA MET A 111 12.18 -0.97 2.92
C MET A 111 12.65 -1.31 1.49
N ILE A 112 12.47 -0.37 0.55
CA ILE A 112 12.92 -0.50 -0.84
C ILE A 112 14.44 -0.63 -0.88
N TYR A 113 15.16 0.23 -0.16
CA TYR A 113 16.62 0.16 -0.07
C TYR A 113 17.12 -1.21 0.39
N VAL A 114 16.59 -1.73 1.50
CA VAL A 114 16.97 -3.05 2.00
C VAL A 114 16.53 -4.17 1.04
N GLY A 115 15.39 -4.00 0.35
CA GLY A 115 14.93 -4.90 -0.72
C GLY A 115 15.90 -4.98 -1.90
N MET A 116 16.40 -3.84 -2.38
CA MET A 116 17.41 -3.77 -3.45
C MET A 116 18.72 -4.43 -3.01
N LYS A 117 19.20 -4.11 -1.80
CA LYS A 117 20.41 -4.74 -1.23
C LYS A 117 20.27 -6.26 -1.10
N LEU A 118 19.07 -6.75 -0.78
CA LEU A 118 18.80 -8.18 -0.70
C LEU A 118 18.89 -8.88 -2.07
N MET A 119 18.60 -8.15 -3.16
CA MET A 119 18.74 -8.67 -4.52
C MET A 119 20.20 -8.71 -4.99
N GLU A 120 21.01 -7.72 -4.59
CA GLU A 120 22.43 -7.69 -4.91
C GLU A 120 23.21 -8.76 -4.14
N LYS A 121 22.97 -8.85 -2.82
CA LYS A 121 23.66 -9.82 -1.97
C LYS A 121 22.76 -10.28 -0.83
N GLU A 122 22.27 -11.50 -1.00
CA GLU A 122 21.44 -12.13 0.03
C GLU A 122 22.30 -12.59 1.22
N THR A 123 22.03 -12.03 2.40
CA THR A 123 22.62 -12.49 3.67
C THR A 123 21.53 -12.75 4.68
N ALA A 124 21.77 -13.61 5.67
CA ALA A 124 20.82 -13.86 6.75
C ALA A 124 20.44 -12.56 7.50
N GLY A 125 21.42 -11.66 7.68
CA GLY A 125 21.22 -10.34 8.31
C GLY A 125 20.31 -9.42 7.50
N THR A 126 20.62 -9.23 6.20
CA THR A 126 19.81 -8.38 5.31
C THR A 126 18.40 -8.93 5.15
N ARG A 127 18.23 -10.25 5.05
CA ARG A 127 16.92 -10.91 5.01
C ARG A 127 16.12 -10.70 6.30
N LYS A 128 16.75 -10.81 7.48
CA LYS A 128 16.09 -10.58 8.77
C LYS A 128 15.66 -9.13 8.92
N LEU A 129 16.51 -8.18 8.51
CA LEU A 129 16.19 -6.75 8.49
C LEU A 129 15.04 -6.44 7.54
N HIS A 130 15.10 -6.94 6.30
CA HIS A 130 14.03 -6.80 5.30
C HIS A 130 12.69 -7.28 5.86
N ARG A 131 12.68 -8.46 6.49
CA ARG A 131 11.45 -9.02 7.06
C ARG A 131 10.90 -8.20 8.22
N ARG A 132 11.76 -7.69 9.10
CA ARG A 132 11.33 -6.85 10.23
C ARG A 132 10.74 -5.54 9.73
N LEU A 133 11.47 -4.82 8.87
CA LEU A 133 10.97 -3.60 8.25
C LEU A 133 9.66 -3.87 7.50
N GLY A 134 9.59 -4.95 6.72
CA GLY A 134 8.40 -5.29 5.93
C GLY A 134 7.17 -5.50 6.79
N TYR A 135 7.29 -6.18 7.93
CA TYR A 135 6.17 -6.34 8.85
C TYR A 135 5.79 -5.03 9.55
N THR A 136 6.77 -4.21 9.96
CA THR A 136 6.50 -2.90 10.57
C THR A 136 5.80 -1.97 9.58
N THR A 137 6.31 -1.85 8.36
CA THR A 137 5.71 -1.07 7.27
C THR A 137 4.29 -1.55 6.96
N PHE A 138 4.11 -2.86 6.80
CA PHE A 138 2.82 -3.44 6.48
C PHE A 138 1.80 -3.28 7.62
N PHE A 139 2.25 -3.31 8.87
CA PHE A 139 1.41 -3.03 10.04
C PHE A 139 0.86 -1.60 9.99
N PHE A 140 1.73 -0.59 9.86
CA PHE A 140 1.29 0.80 9.75
C PHE A 140 0.42 1.03 8.52
N ARG A 141 0.73 0.38 7.40
CA ARG A 141 -0.09 0.46 6.20
C ARG A 141 -1.49 -0.13 6.41
N SER A 142 -1.58 -1.27 7.09
CA SER A 142 -2.86 -1.90 7.42
C SER A 142 -3.67 -1.04 8.39
N LEU A 143 -3.01 -0.47 9.40
CA LEU A 143 -3.65 0.46 10.33
C LEU A 143 -4.18 1.70 9.60
N GLY A 144 -3.36 2.32 8.75
CA GLY A 144 -3.76 3.44 7.90
C GLY A 144 -4.94 3.09 6.99
N PHE A 145 -4.92 1.92 6.35
CA PHE A 145 -6.02 1.43 5.52
C PHE A 145 -7.33 1.26 6.30
N VAL A 146 -7.30 0.66 7.49
CA VAL A 146 -8.51 0.53 8.32
C VAL A 146 -9.02 1.89 8.79
N LEU A 147 -8.11 2.78 9.23
CA LEU A 147 -8.49 4.11 9.70
C LEU A 147 -8.97 5.04 8.55
N MET A 148 -8.68 4.70 7.29
CA MET A 148 -9.17 5.45 6.12
C MET A 148 -10.69 5.58 6.12
N PHE A 149 -11.42 4.57 6.60
CA PHE A 149 -12.88 4.61 6.66
C PHE A 149 -13.42 5.66 7.64
N SER A 150 -12.61 6.12 8.60
CA SER A 150 -12.98 7.26 9.47
C SER A 150 -13.13 8.58 8.71
N LEU A 151 -12.59 8.67 7.49
CA LEU A 151 -12.74 9.84 6.62
C LEU A 151 -14.13 9.96 5.99
N LEU A 152 -14.95 8.90 6.04
CA LEU A 152 -16.34 8.94 5.58
C LEU A 152 -17.25 9.69 6.55
N TRP A 153 -16.84 9.84 7.81
CA TRP A 153 -17.60 10.54 8.82
C TRP A 153 -17.15 12.01 8.91
N LYS A 154 -18.10 12.94 9.12
CA LYS A 154 -17.76 14.33 9.44
C LYS A 154 -17.00 14.34 10.78
N ALA A 155 -15.92 15.12 10.86
CA ALA A 155 -15.27 15.38 12.14
C ALA A 155 -16.34 15.98 13.08
N ALA A 156 -16.67 15.26 14.15
CA ALA A 156 -17.56 15.74 15.19
C ALA A 156 -16.87 16.84 16.02
#